data_AF-A0A1Z4GBQ0-F1
#
_entry.id   AF-A0A1Z4GBQ0-F1
#
_cell.length_a   1.000
_cell.length_b   1.000
_cell.length_c   1.000
_cell.angle_alpha   90.00
_cell.angle_beta   90.00
_cell.angle_gamma   90.00
#
_symmetry.space_group_name_H-M   'P 1'
#
loop_
_entity.id
_entity.type
_entity.pdbx_description
1 polymer ?
#
loop_
_entity_poly.entity_id
_entity_poly.type
_entity_poly.pdbx_seq_one_letter_code
_entity_poly.pdbx_strand_id
1 'polypeptide(L)'
;MIYKTFNRLAVKCSALSFVFLITLLSCVLLNTLVAHGTTSPLDEVQIVSQTVVGKPGFFQVGQSTKSRWWFIAPDGKAFFYKGVTSVNFGYPDAYVPIVTKKYGRDPAKFRQAAFARLRSWNFNALGAWTPAELWDRGMPYTVILDFVKVTPPAGLKLDDWKLNLPDVFDPEWIKAIDAKAKSVITSIHQSKLLVGYFTDNELSWYDLETPDLKEKLNPELLLTDQVKPALLQLCLSLDPKQPAYQAAWKFVLQRHGNNLEQLARDWLLNTKTLKHIKQLTKAEITIISQPYLQDLRLFVQEYASRYFMLTAAAIHRYDRNHLILGCRFGKPPSKEVFSAVKRPWVDVVSANNYRYDMYNRMDIYYQSTHLPVLNTEFSWGHNVFSQHLLAEEAIDDLSPTERMLRNGENSLALALTHPGLVGYTWYRWVDLSSYKPPISHGLVNLQDEPNRLHTDLLTNLNSKAETIAVSSSNN
;
A
#
# COMPACT_ATOMS: atom_id res chain seq x y z
N MET A 1 92.59 24.75 -22.06
CA MET A 1 91.74 24.53 -23.24
C MET A 1 90.60 23.60 -22.82
N ILE A 2 89.37 24.15 -22.83
CA ILE A 2 88.11 23.47 -23.21
C ILE A 2 87.65 22.36 -22.24
N TYR A 3 86.87 22.63 -21.18
CA TYR A 3 85.45 23.03 -21.18
C TYR A 3 84.58 22.27 -22.19
N LYS A 4 83.89 21.20 -21.77
CA LYS A 4 82.52 20.76 -22.17
C LYS A 4 82.36 19.23 -22.13
N THR A 5 81.92 18.67 -20.99
CA THR A 5 80.93 17.55 -20.95
C THR A 5 80.51 17.23 -19.51
N PHE A 6 79.91 18.18 -18.81
CA PHE A 6 79.08 17.91 -17.63
C PHE A 6 77.83 18.78 -17.71
N ASN A 7 77.00 18.53 -18.73
CA ASN A 7 75.69 19.15 -18.83
C ASN A 7 74.82 18.35 -19.82
N ARG A 8 74.26 17.22 -19.37
CA ARG A 8 73.09 16.61 -20.05
C ARG A 8 72.32 15.54 -19.26
N LEU A 9 72.60 15.31 -17.97
CA LEU A 9 71.78 14.41 -17.13
C LEU A 9 71.04 15.07 -15.95
N ALA A 10 71.21 16.36 -15.69
CA ALA A 10 70.57 17.03 -14.55
C ALA A 10 69.28 17.80 -14.88
N VAL A 11 68.85 17.87 -16.15
CA VAL A 11 67.68 18.70 -16.57
C VAL A 11 66.45 17.86 -16.96
N LYS A 12 66.52 16.52 -16.90
CA LYS A 12 65.35 15.65 -17.18
C LYS A 12 64.63 15.10 -15.95
N CYS A 13 65.15 15.32 -14.74
CA CYS A 13 64.49 14.88 -13.50
C CYS A 13 63.70 15.98 -12.76
N SER A 14 63.84 17.26 -13.11
CA SER A 14 63.07 18.33 -12.44
C SER A 14 61.75 18.67 -13.16
N ALA A 15 61.61 18.39 -14.46
CA ALA A 15 60.38 18.66 -15.21
C ALA A 15 59.30 17.58 -14.98
N LEU A 16 59.67 16.30 -14.81
CA LEU A 16 58.70 15.24 -14.54
C LEU A 16 58.11 15.31 -13.12
N SER A 17 58.90 15.74 -12.12
CA SER A 17 58.42 15.89 -10.74
C SER A 17 57.52 17.12 -10.55
N PHE A 18 57.69 18.17 -11.35
CA PHE A 18 56.83 19.37 -11.27
C PHE A 18 55.49 19.19 -12.00
N VAL A 19 55.47 18.44 -13.10
CA VAL A 19 54.22 18.11 -13.82
C VAL A 19 53.35 17.12 -13.03
N PHE A 20 53.96 16.15 -12.31
CA PHE A 20 53.23 15.24 -11.42
C PHE A 20 52.70 15.92 -10.16
N LEU A 21 53.41 16.92 -9.61
CA LEU A 21 52.94 17.65 -8.43
C LEU A 21 51.80 18.62 -8.76
N ILE A 22 51.80 19.22 -9.96
CA ILE A 22 50.71 20.10 -10.43
C ILE A 22 49.48 19.28 -10.84
N THR A 23 49.62 18.07 -11.38
CA THR A 23 48.47 17.17 -11.64
C THR A 23 47.91 16.50 -10.39
N LEU A 24 48.73 16.21 -9.37
CA LEU A 24 48.20 15.77 -8.07
C LEU A 24 47.57 16.92 -7.29
N LEU A 25 48.11 18.15 -7.31
CA LEU A 25 47.45 19.29 -6.67
C LEU A 25 46.18 19.71 -7.42
N SER A 26 46.10 19.63 -8.74
CA SER A 26 44.86 19.92 -9.48
C SER A 26 43.80 18.81 -9.32
N CYS A 27 44.18 17.53 -9.19
CA CYS A 27 43.24 16.46 -8.84
C CYS A 27 42.80 16.47 -7.37
N VAL A 28 43.64 16.95 -6.44
CA VAL A 28 43.26 17.09 -5.03
C VAL A 28 42.46 18.38 -4.79
N LEU A 29 42.72 19.46 -5.53
CA LEU A 29 41.92 20.70 -5.46
C LEU A 29 40.62 20.66 -6.28
N LEU A 30 40.51 19.86 -7.36
CA LEU A 30 39.21 19.60 -8.02
C LEU A 30 38.31 18.65 -7.22
N ASN A 31 38.88 17.75 -6.40
CA ASN A 31 38.09 16.88 -5.52
C ASN A 31 37.66 17.54 -4.21
N THR A 32 38.14 18.75 -3.90
CA THR A 32 37.68 19.55 -2.75
C THR A 32 36.75 20.70 -3.12
N LEU A 33 36.39 20.83 -4.41
CA LEU A 33 35.53 21.90 -4.92
C LEU A 33 34.46 21.36 -5.89
N VAL A 34 33.71 20.32 -5.49
CA VAL A 34 32.24 20.19 -5.57
C VAL A 34 31.85 18.99 -4.68
N ALA A 35 32.10 19.10 -3.38
CA ALA A 35 31.20 18.51 -2.40
C ALA A 35 30.35 19.66 -1.85
N HIS A 36 29.62 20.35 -2.74
CA HIS A 36 28.38 20.94 -2.29
C HIS A 36 27.52 19.73 -1.92
N GLY A 37 27.53 19.36 -0.64
CA GLY A 37 26.58 18.40 -0.12
C GLY A 37 25.22 18.89 -0.56
N THR A 38 24.63 18.23 -1.53
CA THR A 38 23.26 18.52 -1.94
C THR A 38 22.44 18.21 -0.71
N THR A 39 22.04 19.26 0.01
CA THR A 39 21.11 19.17 1.13
C THR A 39 19.89 18.42 0.64
N SER A 40 19.46 17.40 1.37
CA SER A 40 18.26 16.66 0.96
C SER A 40 17.09 17.64 0.98
N PRO A 41 16.17 17.61 0.00
CA PRO A 41 14.95 18.41 0.08
C PRO A 41 14.19 18.18 1.40
N LEU A 42 14.34 17.00 2.01
CA LEU A 42 13.73 16.65 3.28
C LEU A 42 14.31 17.40 4.49
N ASP A 43 15.53 17.96 4.38
CA ASP A 43 16.13 18.77 5.46
C ASP A 43 15.34 20.09 5.70
N GLU A 44 14.55 20.53 4.71
CA GLU A 44 13.66 21.69 4.82
C GLU A 44 12.34 21.36 5.56
N VAL A 45 12.03 20.08 5.75
CA VAL A 45 10.75 19.65 6.33
C VAL A 45 10.79 19.81 7.85
N GLN A 46 10.09 20.82 8.34
CA GLN A 46 9.91 21.08 9.77
C GLN A 46 8.62 20.42 10.27
N ILE A 47 8.74 19.37 11.08
CA ILE A 47 7.60 18.63 11.65
C ILE A 47 7.02 19.36 12.86
N VAL A 48 5.69 19.49 12.91
CA VAL A 48 4.94 20.04 14.05
C VAL A 48 4.80 18.94 15.11
N SER A 49 5.58 19.06 16.20
CA SER A 49 5.69 18.04 17.25
C SER A 49 4.35 17.53 17.82
N GLN A 50 3.34 18.40 17.90
CA GLN A 50 2.01 18.09 18.43
C GLN A 50 1.20 17.13 17.54
N THR A 51 1.58 17.02 16.26
CA THR A 51 0.92 16.14 15.28
C THR A 51 1.57 14.77 15.20
N VAL A 52 2.69 14.57 15.89
CA VAL A 52 3.50 13.34 15.81
C VAL A 52 2.77 12.18 16.48
N VAL A 53 2.68 11.06 15.74
CA VAL A 53 2.12 9.80 16.21
C VAL A 53 3.12 8.68 15.98
N GLY A 54 3.24 7.78 16.97
CA GLY A 54 4.21 6.69 17.01
C GLY A 54 5.29 6.94 18.06
N LYS A 55 6.19 5.97 18.23
CA LYS A 55 7.21 6.00 19.28
C LYS A 55 8.53 6.61 18.80
N PRO A 56 9.15 7.55 19.55
CA PRO A 56 10.48 8.07 19.22
C PRO A 56 11.52 6.96 19.05
N GLY A 57 12.40 7.13 18.07
CA GLY A 57 13.40 6.12 17.71
C GLY A 57 12.84 4.95 16.91
N PHE A 58 11.61 5.02 16.41
CA PHE A 58 11.01 4.12 15.42
C PHE A 58 10.37 4.97 14.33
N PHE A 59 9.79 4.36 13.28
CA PHE A 59 9.03 5.13 12.31
C PHE A 59 7.78 5.74 12.96
N GLN A 60 7.57 7.02 12.69
CA GLN A 60 6.43 7.81 13.16
C GLN A 60 5.77 8.50 11.96
N VAL A 61 4.66 9.19 12.18
CA VAL A 61 4.06 10.12 11.21
C VAL A 61 3.81 11.47 11.88
N GLY A 62 3.87 12.55 11.11
CA GLY A 62 3.56 13.89 11.58
C GLY A 62 3.32 14.84 10.42
N GLN A 63 2.63 15.95 10.69
CA GLN A 63 2.45 17.03 9.73
C GLN A 63 3.61 18.01 9.81
N SER A 64 4.02 18.53 8.67
CA SER A 64 4.94 19.66 8.62
C SER A 64 4.23 20.98 8.92
N THR A 65 4.99 22.06 9.09
CA THR A 65 4.46 23.44 9.22
C THR A 65 3.63 23.90 8.01
N LYS A 66 3.70 23.16 6.90
CA LYS A 66 2.88 23.38 5.70
C LYS A 66 1.68 22.42 5.60
N SER A 67 1.27 21.83 6.72
CA SER A 67 0.10 20.93 6.85
C SER A 67 0.16 19.63 6.04
N ARG A 68 1.32 19.29 5.46
CA ARG A 68 1.57 18.04 4.73
C ARG A 68 1.99 16.94 5.67
N TRP A 69 1.44 15.74 5.50
CA TRP A 69 1.86 14.55 6.23
C TRP A 69 3.18 13.96 5.71
N TRP A 70 4.00 13.47 6.64
CA TRP A 70 5.25 12.78 6.38
C TRP A 70 5.35 11.54 7.26
N PHE A 71 6.05 10.50 6.78
CA PHE A 71 6.72 9.61 7.72
C PHE A 71 7.88 10.35 8.38
N ILE A 72 8.25 9.92 9.57
CA ILE A 72 9.42 10.37 10.30
C ILE A 72 10.24 9.12 10.57
N ALA A 73 11.49 9.11 10.10
CA ALA A 73 12.41 8.00 10.29
C ALA A 73 12.87 7.91 11.77
N PRO A 74 13.46 6.78 12.20
CA PRO A 74 13.94 6.60 13.57
C PRO A 74 14.95 7.66 14.06
N ASP A 75 15.63 8.34 13.15
CA ASP A 75 16.56 9.45 13.44
C ASP A 75 15.86 10.81 13.60
N GLY A 76 14.53 10.86 13.48
CA GLY A 76 13.72 12.06 13.63
C GLY A 76 13.53 12.87 12.35
N LYS A 77 14.11 12.45 11.22
CA LYS A 77 14.01 13.17 9.94
C LYS A 77 12.76 12.80 9.17
N ALA A 78 12.22 13.75 8.39
CA ALA A 78 11.15 13.46 7.46
C ALA A 78 11.59 12.37 6.47
N PHE A 79 10.63 11.51 6.08
CA PHE A 79 10.87 10.39 5.19
C PHE A 79 9.73 10.28 4.19
N PHE A 80 10.07 10.17 2.90
CA PHE A 80 9.10 9.88 1.84
C PHE A 80 9.30 8.45 1.33
N TYR A 81 8.29 7.61 1.55
CA TYR A 81 8.39 6.18 1.33
C TYR A 81 8.27 5.85 -0.18
N LYS A 82 9.32 5.27 -0.76
CA LYS A 82 9.38 4.80 -2.16
C LYS A 82 9.72 3.32 -2.15
N GLY A 83 8.70 2.47 -2.18
CA GLY A 83 8.87 1.02 -2.05
C GLY A 83 8.50 0.20 -3.27
N VAL A 84 8.78 -1.09 -3.18
CA VAL A 84 8.39 -2.09 -4.19
C VAL A 84 7.81 -3.31 -3.47
N THR A 85 6.62 -3.74 -3.89
CA THR A 85 5.96 -4.94 -3.34
C THR A 85 6.60 -6.22 -3.89
N SER A 86 6.48 -7.30 -3.13
CA SER A 86 6.87 -8.65 -3.54
C SER A 86 8.32 -8.76 -4.01
N VAL A 87 9.25 -8.02 -3.40
CA VAL A 87 10.70 -8.22 -3.62
C VAL A 87 11.05 -9.59 -3.03
N ASN A 88 10.99 -10.60 -3.88
CA ASN A 88 10.84 -11.99 -3.44
C ASN A 88 11.58 -12.92 -4.41
N PHE A 89 12.40 -13.81 -3.85
CA PHE A 89 13.15 -14.83 -4.60
C PHE A 89 12.44 -16.18 -4.66
N GLY A 90 11.36 -16.36 -3.88
CA GLY A 90 10.55 -17.58 -3.80
C GLY A 90 9.22 -17.49 -4.55
N TYR A 91 8.95 -16.40 -5.28
CA TYR A 91 7.70 -16.21 -6.02
C TYR A 91 7.88 -15.24 -7.20
N PRO A 92 7.21 -15.45 -8.35
CA PRO A 92 6.36 -16.60 -8.70
C PRO A 92 7.16 -17.87 -8.99
N ASP A 93 6.49 -19.03 -9.04
CA ASP A 93 7.13 -20.34 -9.28
C ASP A 93 8.05 -20.36 -10.50
N ALA A 94 7.66 -19.67 -11.58
CA ALA A 94 8.47 -19.56 -12.79
C ALA A 94 9.78 -18.76 -12.62
N TYR A 95 9.85 -17.87 -11.63
CA TYR A 95 11.03 -17.04 -11.34
C TYR A 95 12.03 -17.76 -10.43
N VAL A 96 11.55 -18.59 -9.49
CA VAL A 96 12.38 -19.32 -8.51
C VAL A 96 13.58 -20.05 -9.12
N PRO A 97 13.45 -20.88 -10.19
CA PRO A 97 14.61 -21.57 -10.75
C PRO A 97 15.63 -20.62 -11.37
N ILE A 98 15.19 -19.47 -11.91
CA ILE A 98 16.07 -18.47 -12.53
C ILE A 98 16.92 -17.78 -11.47
N VAL A 99 16.29 -17.26 -10.40
CA VAL A 99 17.04 -16.63 -9.31
C VAL A 99 17.88 -17.61 -8.53
N THR A 100 17.41 -18.85 -8.36
CA THR A 100 18.22 -19.91 -7.73
C THR A 100 19.47 -20.22 -8.54
N LYS A 101 19.37 -20.25 -9.88
CA LYS A 101 20.53 -20.43 -10.76
C LYS A 101 21.51 -19.25 -10.66
N LYS A 102 21.00 -18.02 -10.57
CA LYS A 102 21.80 -16.78 -10.59
C LYS A 102 22.47 -16.48 -9.24
N TYR A 103 21.75 -16.65 -8.14
CA TYR A 103 22.18 -16.25 -6.80
C TYR A 103 22.43 -17.45 -5.86
N GLY A 104 22.11 -18.67 -6.29
CA GLY A 104 22.07 -19.84 -5.40
C GLY A 104 20.85 -19.80 -4.48
N ARG A 105 20.84 -20.69 -3.46
CA ARG A 105 19.79 -20.74 -2.43
C ARG A 105 20.07 -19.82 -1.23
N ASP A 106 21.03 -18.90 -1.35
CA ASP A 106 21.41 -17.97 -0.28
C ASP A 106 20.64 -16.64 -0.44
N PRO A 107 19.69 -16.33 0.46
CA PRO A 107 18.93 -15.08 0.41
C PRO A 107 19.81 -13.83 0.47
N ALA A 108 21.02 -13.90 1.05
CA ALA A 108 21.92 -12.75 1.17
C ALA A 108 22.42 -12.26 -0.19
N LYS A 109 22.68 -13.16 -1.14
CA LYS A 109 23.14 -12.82 -2.50
C LYS A 109 22.03 -12.14 -3.30
N PHE A 110 20.82 -12.70 -3.27
CA PHE A 110 19.66 -12.06 -3.87
C PHE A 110 19.41 -10.69 -3.24
N ARG A 111 19.44 -10.60 -1.90
CA ARG A 111 19.26 -9.33 -1.17
C ARG A 111 20.24 -8.26 -1.64
N GLN A 112 21.52 -8.58 -1.71
CA GLN A 112 22.56 -7.64 -2.11
C GLN A 112 22.27 -7.10 -3.53
N ALA A 113 21.96 -7.98 -4.48
CA ALA A 113 21.67 -7.59 -5.86
C ALA A 113 20.37 -6.79 -5.98
N ALA A 114 19.29 -7.25 -5.35
CA ALA A 114 17.99 -6.58 -5.39
C ALA A 114 18.05 -5.20 -4.72
N PHE A 115 18.66 -5.08 -3.55
CA PHE A 115 18.74 -3.79 -2.84
C PHE A 115 19.65 -2.81 -3.58
N ALA A 116 20.74 -3.28 -4.19
CA ALA A 116 21.59 -2.43 -5.04
C ALA A 116 20.80 -1.89 -6.24
N ARG A 117 20.01 -2.73 -6.92
CA ARG A 117 19.13 -2.31 -8.02
C ARG A 117 18.09 -1.28 -7.56
N LEU A 118 17.38 -1.57 -6.47
CA LEU A 118 16.38 -0.65 -5.91
C LEU A 118 16.98 0.72 -5.60
N ARG A 119 18.16 0.77 -4.96
CA ARG A 119 18.87 2.03 -4.70
C ARG A 119 19.29 2.73 -5.98
N SER A 120 19.79 1.99 -6.97
CA SER A 120 20.15 2.58 -8.26
C SER A 120 18.96 3.17 -9.02
N TRP A 121 17.74 2.71 -8.70
CA TRP A 121 16.48 3.24 -9.21
C TRP A 121 15.80 4.24 -8.25
N ASN A 122 16.55 4.74 -7.27
CA ASN A 122 16.11 5.70 -6.26
C ASN A 122 14.92 5.24 -5.38
N PHE A 123 14.68 3.92 -5.29
CA PHE A 123 13.81 3.35 -4.26
C PHE A 123 14.54 3.27 -2.92
N ASN A 124 13.78 3.41 -1.83
CA ASN A 124 14.32 3.43 -0.47
C ASN A 124 13.63 2.46 0.49
N ALA A 125 12.64 1.66 0.04
CA ALA A 125 11.88 0.78 0.93
C ALA A 125 11.37 -0.52 0.27
N LEU A 126 10.91 -1.46 1.09
CA LEU A 126 10.34 -2.75 0.70
C LEU A 126 8.86 -2.86 1.11
N GLY A 127 7.99 -3.10 0.15
CA GLY A 127 6.55 -3.27 0.37
C GLY A 127 6.16 -4.64 0.91
N ALA A 128 4.85 -4.84 1.01
CA ALA A 128 4.23 -6.11 1.40
C ALA A 128 4.74 -7.30 0.57
N TRP A 129 4.66 -8.49 1.17
CA TRP A 129 5.09 -9.78 0.60
C TRP A 129 6.59 -9.90 0.26
N THR A 130 7.41 -9.00 0.80
CA THR A 130 8.85 -9.24 0.97
C THR A 130 9.03 -10.34 2.03
N PRO A 131 9.79 -11.41 1.75
CA PRO A 131 9.95 -12.53 2.68
C PRO A 131 10.85 -12.18 3.87
N ALA A 132 10.68 -12.89 4.99
CA ALA A 132 11.28 -12.55 6.28
C ALA A 132 12.82 -12.55 6.28
N GLU A 133 13.43 -13.33 5.39
CA GLU A 133 14.87 -13.41 5.18
C GLU A 133 15.49 -12.10 4.68
N LEU A 134 14.68 -11.17 4.17
CA LEU A 134 15.09 -9.85 3.70
C LEU A 134 14.78 -8.73 4.69
N TRP A 135 14.00 -8.99 5.74
CA TRP A 135 13.62 -8.00 6.76
C TRP A 135 14.80 -7.62 7.66
N ASP A 136 14.82 -6.37 8.09
CA ASP A 136 15.84 -5.81 8.98
C ASP A 136 17.29 -5.97 8.46
N ARG A 137 17.47 -5.85 7.14
CA ARG A 137 18.76 -6.02 6.45
C ARG A 137 19.21 -4.77 5.68
N GLY A 138 18.92 -3.58 6.19
CA GLY A 138 19.44 -2.32 5.68
C GLY A 138 18.51 -1.52 4.75
N MET A 139 17.25 -1.92 4.57
CA MET A 139 16.25 -1.13 3.86
C MET A 139 14.95 -1.10 4.67
N PRO A 140 14.32 0.08 4.86
CA PRO A 140 12.99 0.18 5.46
C PRO A 140 11.98 -0.77 4.83
N TYR A 141 11.09 -1.36 5.62
CA TYR A 141 10.16 -2.37 5.13
C TYR A 141 8.80 -2.33 5.84
N THR A 142 7.81 -2.92 5.19
CA THR A 142 6.47 -3.14 5.74
C THR A 142 6.16 -4.63 5.79
N VAL A 143 5.34 -5.06 6.76
CA VAL A 143 4.95 -6.47 6.92
C VAL A 143 3.44 -6.59 6.81
N ILE A 144 2.95 -7.55 6.02
CA ILE A 144 1.54 -7.90 5.96
C ILE A 144 1.28 -9.16 6.78
N LEU A 145 0.23 -9.13 7.60
CA LEU A 145 -0.10 -10.23 8.52
C LEU A 145 -1.11 -11.22 7.92
N ASP A 146 -1.89 -10.79 6.92
CA ASP A 146 -2.90 -11.60 6.22
C ASP A 146 -3.88 -12.26 7.21
N PHE A 147 -4.44 -11.48 8.13
CA PHE A 147 -5.34 -11.95 9.18
C PHE A 147 -6.62 -12.62 8.67
N VAL A 148 -7.13 -12.31 7.48
CA VAL A 148 -8.28 -13.02 6.88
C VAL A 148 -7.98 -14.49 6.56
N LYS A 149 -6.70 -14.87 6.45
CA LYS A 149 -6.24 -16.20 6.02
C LYS A 149 -5.84 -17.12 7.19
N VAL A 150 -5.99 -16.68 8.44
CA VAL A 150 -5.47 -17.43 9.61
C VAL A 150 -6.35 -18.60 10.04
N THR A 151 -7.62 -18.62 9.62
CA THR A 151 -8.55 -19.73 9.85
C THR A 151 -9.08 -20.27 8.52
N PRO A 152 -9.32 -21.59 8.39
CA PRO A 152 -10.04 -22.17 7.27
C PRO A 152 -11.57 -22.22 7.52
N PRO A 153 -12.43 -21.89 6.53
CA PRO A 153 -12.06 -21.25 5.26
C PRO A 153 -11.55 -19.82 5.49
N ALA A 154 -10.66 -19.34 4.61
CA ALA A 154 -10.23 -17.95 4.65
C ALA A 154 -11.43 -17.04 4.37
N GLY A 155 -11.84 -16.26 5.38
CA GLY A 155 -13.02 -15.43 5.34
C GLY A 155 -14.35 -16.15 5.56
N LEU A 156 -15.45 -15.40 5.46
CA LEU A 156 -16.82 -15.91 5.59
C LEU A 156 -17.16 -16.89 4.46
N LYS A 157 -18.02 -17.87 4.76
CA LYS A 157 -18.48 -18.86 3.77
C LYS A 157 -19.99 -18.89 3.68
N LEU A 158 -20.54 -18.57 2.51
CA LEU A 158 -21.96 -18.70 2.22
C LEU A 158 -22.17 -19.82 1.20
N ASP A 159 -22.50 -21.02 1.67
CA ASP A 159 -22.58 -22.22 0.82
C ASP A 159 -21.29 -22.40 -0.01
N ASP A 160 -21.34 -22.25 -1.35
CA ASP A 160 -20.16 -22.32 -2.23
C ASP A 160 -19.43 -20.99 -2.41
N TRP A 161 -20.01 -19.88 -1.94
CA TRP A 161 -19.41 -18.55 -2.04
C TRP A 161 -18.37 -18.36 -0.94
N LYS A 162 -17.14 -18.08 -1.34
CA LYS A 162 -16.06 -17.65 -0.45
C LYS A 162 -16.02 -16.14 -0.42
N LEU A 163 -16.25 -15.56 0.75
CA LEU A 163 -16.30 -14.12 0.95
C LEU A 163 -14.97 -13.65 1.55
N ASN A 164 -14.29 -12.70 0.89
CA ASN A 164 -12.99 -12.18 1.34
C ASN A 164 -13.13 -11.16 2.47
N LEU A 165 -13.69 -11.59 3.60
CA LEU A 165 -13.84 -10.81 4.83
C LEU A 165 -13.89 -11.77 6.02
N PRO A 166 -13.12 -11.56 7.11
CA PRO A 166 -13.06 -12.50 8.23
C PRO A 166 -14.30 -12.41 9.13
N ASP A 167 -14.72 -13.51 9.75
CA ASP A 167 -15.74 -13.48 10.80
C ASP A 167 -15.20 -12.79 12.07
N VAL A 168 -15.44 -11.48 12.20
CA VAL A 168 -14.99 -10.67 13.34
C VAL A 168 -15.72 -10.98 14.65
N PHE A 169 -16.70 -11.89 14.62
CA PHE A 169 -17.41 -12.39 15.80
C PHE A 169 -16.91 -13.77 16.22
N ASP A 170 -16.07 -14.41 15.41
CA ASP A 170 -15.57 -15.76 15.68
C ASP A 170 -14.43 -15.74 16.71
N PRO A 171 -14.61 -16.34 17.90
CA PRO A 171 -13.56 -16.43 18.90
C PRO A 171 -12.32 -17.19 18.42
N GLU A 172 -12.47 -18.17 17.50
CA GLU A 172 -11.33 -18.88 16.94
C GLU A 172 -10.54 -18.00 15.98
N TRP A 173 -11.19 -17.17 15.17
CA TRP A 173 -10.51 -16.16 14.37
C TRP A 173 -9.76 -15.15 15.25
N ILE A 174 -10.38 -14.66 16.32
CA ILE A 174 -9.75 -13.72 17.28
C ILE A 174 -8.50 -14.35 17.92
N LYS A 175 -8.57 -15.62 18.31
CA LYS A 175 -7.42 -16.37 18.84
C LYS A 175 -6.33 -16.58 17.78
N ALA A 176 -6.72 -16.87 16.54
CA ALA A 176 -5.80 -17.13 15.45
C ALA A 176 -5.05 -15.86 14.98
N ILE A 177 -5.70 -14.68 14.95
CA ILE A 177 -4.99 -13.42 14.65
C ILE A 177 -3.97 -13.07 15.74
N ASP A 178 -4.27 -13.35 17.01
CA ASP A 178 -3.33 -13.15 18.11
C ASP A 178 -2.11 -14.09 17.99
N ALA A 179 -2.35 -15.37 17.70
CA ALA A 179 -1.28 -16.35 17.45
C ALA A 179 -0.41 -15.95 16.25
N LYS A 180 -1.04 -15.48 15.16
CA LYS A 180 -0.33 -14.97 13.97
C LYS A 180 0.52 -13.75 14.33
N ALA A 181 -0.06 -12.75 15.01
CA ALA A 181 0.65 -11.56 15.48
C ALA A 181 1.86 -11.95 16.33
N LYS A 182 1.68 -12.79 17.35
CA LYS A 182 2.77 -13.31 18.20
C LYS A 182 3.90 -13.93 17.37
N SER A 183 3.55 -14.83 16.44
CA SER A 183 4.53 -15.60 15.66
C SER A 183 5.40 -14.73 14.76
N VAL A 184 4.82 -13.67 14.18
CA VAL A 184 5.52 -12.79 13.22
C VAL A 184 6.22 -11.64 13.94
N ILE A 185 5.53 -10.98 14.87
CA ILE A 185 5.96 -9.70 15.44
C ILE A 185 7.10 -9.86 16.45
N THR A 186 7.12 -10.95 17.22
CA THR A 186 8.11 -11.17 18.30
C THR A 186 9.56 -11.11 17.82
N SER A 187 9.84 -11.44 16.55
CA SER A 187 11.21 -11.39 16.00
C SER A 187 11.60 -10.03 15.43
N ILE A 188 10.66 -9.10 15.24
CA ILE A 188 10.88 -7.84 14.51
C ILE A 188 10.42 -6.57 15.23
N HIS A 189 9.75 -6.67 16.39
CA HIS A 189 9.20 -5.50 17.09
C HIS A 189 10.24 -4.47 17.58
N GLN A 190 11.52 -4.82 17.60
CA GLN A 190 12.63 -3.92 17.92
C GLN A 190 13.34 -3.36 16.68
N SER A 191 13.01 -3.85 15.49
CA SER A 191 13.58 -3.39 14.22
C SER A 191 13.43 -1.89 14.10
N LYS A 192 14.48 -1.19 13.67
CA LYS A 192 14.39 0.24 13.36
C LYS A 192 14.00 0.48 11.91
N LEU A 193 14.08 -0.56 11.09
CA LEU A 193 13.76 -0.50 9.66
C LEU A 193 12.30 -0.85 9.39
N LEU A 194 11.59 -1.43 10.34
CA LEU A 194 10.17 -1.70 10.18
C LEU A 194 9.38 -0.39 10.23
N VAL A 195 8.60 -0.10 9.19
CA VAL A 195 7.71 1.07 9.15
C VAL A 195 6.40 0.77 9.86
N GLY A 196 5.85 -0.42 9.64
CA GLY A 196 4.57 -0.82 10.23
C GLY A 196 3.98 -2.08 9.63
N TYR A 197 2.77 -2.38 10.10
CA TYR A 197 2.04 -3.60 9.76
C TYR A 197 0.78 -3.31 8.94
N PHE A 198 0.62 -4.02 7.82
CA PHE A 198 -0.68 -4.20 7.18
C PHE A 198 -1.40 -5.39 7.82
N THR A 199 -2.68 -5.23 8.12
CA THR A 199 -3.49 -6.31 8.68
C THR A 199 -3.87 -7.33 7.61
N ASP A 200 -4.30 -6.84 6.45
CA ASP A 200 -4.84 -7.61 5.32
C ASP A 200 -4.67 -6.88 3.98
N ASN A 201 -5.15 -7.50 2.90
CA ASN A 201 -5.16 -6.95 1.55
C ASN A 201 -6.54 -7.04 0.90
N GLU A 202 -7.05 -5.91 0.41
CA GLU A 202 -8.23 -5.80 -0.45
C GLU A 202 -9.45 -6.60 0.05
N LEU A 203 -9.74 -6.46 1.35
CA LEU A 203 -10.94 -7.05 1.94
C LEU A 203 -12.20 -6.56 1.20
N SER A 204 -13.12 -7.48 0.98
CA SER A 204 -14.42 -7.19 0.39
C SER A 204 -15.37 -6.76 1.50
N TRP A 205 -15.61 -5.46 1.63
CA TRP A 205 -16.53 -4.90 2.62
C TRP A 205 -18.01 -5.05 2.25
N TYR A 206 -18.30 -5.56 1.04
CA TYR A 206 -19.65 -5.79 0.51
C TYR A 206 -20.54 -4.55 0.59
N ASP A 207 -19.95 -3.41 0.25
CA ASP A 207 -20.64 -2.12 0.18
C ASP A 207 -21.60 -2.08 -1.02
N LEU A 208 -22.76 -1.47 -0.83
CA LEU A 208 -23.67 -1.15 -1.94
C LEU A 208 -23.24 0.11 -2.70
N GLU A 209 -22.70 1.09 -1.98
CA GLU A 209 -22.24 2.36 -2.54
C GLU A 209 -20.87 2.71 -1.94
N THR A 210 -19.99 3.24 -2.77
CA THR A 210 -18.68 3.78 -2.38
C THR A 210 -18.51 5.18 -2.99
N PRO A 211 -17.62 6.03 -2.45
CA PRO A 211 -17.42 7.38 -2.98
C PRO A 211 -16.97 7.43 -4.45
N ASP A 212 -16.30 6.38 -4.94
CA ASP A 212 -15.81 6.29 -6.32
C ASP A 212 -16.77 5.57 -7.29
N LEU A 213 -17.93 5.09 -6.81
CA LEU A 213 -19.00 4.56 -7.66
C LEU A 213 -19.89 5.69 -8.17
N LYS A 214 -20.06 5.74 -9.50
CA LYS A 214 -20.88 6.76 -10.18
C LYS A 214 -22.38 6.48 -10.09
N GLU A 215 -22.76 5.21 -10.12
CA GLU A 215 -24.15 4.79 -10.05
C GLU A 215 -24.64 4.88 -8.60
N LYS A 216 -25.82 5.48 -8.42
CA LYS A 216 -26.50 5.58 -7.13
C LYS A 216 -27.66 4.60 -7.11
N LEU A 217 -27.88 4.00 -5.94
CA LEU A 217 -29.06 3.17 -5.75
C LEU A 217 -30.32 4.02 -5.89
N ASN A 218 -31.39 3.45 -6.47
CA ASN A 218 -32.71 4.04 -6.34
C ASN A 218 -33.28 3.67 -4.95
N PRO A 219 -33.36 4.63 -4.00
CA PRO A 219 -33.82 4.38 -2.63
C PRO A 219 -35.30 4.00 -2.51
N GLU A 220 -36.09 4.18 -3.57
CA GLU A 220 -37.53 3.92 -3.60
C GLU A 220 -37.87 2.44 -3.85
N LEU A 221 -36.92 1.68 -4.39
CA LEU A 221 -37.06 0.25 -4.60
C LEU A 221 -36.96 -0.49 -3.25
N LEU A 222 -37.69 -1.60 -3.13
CA LEU A 222 -37.57 -2.50 -1.98
C LEU A 222 -36.51 -3.58 -2.21
N LEU A 223 -36.43 -4.06 -3.45
CA LEU A 223 -35.57 -5.15 -3.91
C LEU A 223 -34.99 -4.78 -5.28
N THR A 224 -33.78 -5.24 -5.59
CA THR A 224 -33.14 -5.08 -6.90
C THR A 224 -32.17 -6.21 -7.20
N ASP A 225 -31.98 -6.55 -8.47
CA ASP A 225 -30.94 -7.45 -8.98
C ASP A 225 -29.76 -6.68 -9.63
N GLN A 226 -29.82 -5.34 -9.64
CA GLN A 226 -28.81 -4.48 -10.26
C GLN A 226 -27.49 -4.42 -9.48
N VAL A 227 -27.54 -4.74 -8.19
CA VAL A 227 -26.38 -4.77 -7.29
C VAL A 227 -26.37 -6.06 -6.50
N LYS A 228 -25.18 -6.51 -6.10
CA LYS A 228 -25.01 -7.73 -5.30
C LYS A 228 -25.41 -7.52 -3.84
N PRO A 229 -25.85 -8.59 -3.13
CA PRO A 229 -26.20 -8.50 -1.73
C PRO A 229 -25.08 -7.94 -0.85
N ALA A 230 -25.44 -7.01 0.03
CA ALA A 230 -24.52 -6.34 0.94
C ALA A 230 -24.17 -7.20 2.17
N LEU A 231 -23.19 -6.74 2.95
CA LEU A 231 -22.67 -7.44 4.13
C LEU A 231 -23.76 -7.97 5.07
N LEU A 232 -24.75 -7.14 5.46
CA LEU A 232 -25.80 -7.56 6.39
C LEU A 232 -26.62 -8.72 5.82
N GLN A 233 -27.13 -8.59 4.60
CA GLN A 233 -27.90 -9.66 3.94
C GLN A 233 -27.07 -10.92 3.72
N LEU A 234 -25.76 -10.79 3.42
CA LEU A 234 -24.86 -11.93 3.34
C LEU A 234 -24.75 -12.64 4.70
N CYS A 235 -24.50 -11.89 5.79
CA CYS A 235 -24.38 -12.43 7.13
C CYS A 235 -25.66 -13.13 7.62
N LEU A 236 -26.83 -12.55 7.35
CA LEU A 236 -28.14 -13.14 7.68
C LEU A 236 -28.42 -14.47 6.95
N SER A 237 -27.67 -14.74 5.87
CA SER A 237 -27.83 -15.91 5.01
C SER A 237 -26.79 -17.00 5.21
N LEU A 238 -25.76 -16.75 6.03
CA LEU A 238 -24.69 -17.70 6.37
C LEU A 238 -25.22 -19.00 7.01
N ASP A 239 -24.33 -19.98 7.16
CA ASP A 239 -24.60 -21.16 7.99
C ASP A 239 -24.83 -20.71 9.45
N PRO A 240 -25.90 -21.16 10.15
CA PRO A 240 -26.17 -20.81 11.55
C PRO A 240 -25.04 -21.13 12.55
N LYS A 241 -24.09 -21.98 12.18
CA LYS A 241 -22.89 -22.27 12.96
C LYS A 241 -21.84 -21.16 12.91
N GLN A 242 -21.89 -20.27 11.91
CA GLN A 242 -20.96 -19.14 11.83
C GLN A 242 -21.35 -18.03 12.82
N PRO A 243 -20.44 -17.57 13.69
CA PRO A 243 -20.72 -16.49 14.64
C PRO A 243 -21.27 -15.21 14.02
N ALA A 244 -20.84 -14.82 12.82
CA ALA A 244 -21.38 -13.67 12.09
C ALA A 244 -22.88 -13.80 11.77
N TYR A 245 -23.38 -15.02 11.53
CA TYR A 245 -24.82 -15.26 11.35
C TYR A 245 -25.58 -14.87 12.61
N GLN A 246 -25.13 -15.40 13.75
CA GLN A 246 -25.78 -15.19 15.04
C GLN A 246 -25.70 -13.72 15.45
N ALA A 247 -24.55 -13.07 15.21
CA ALA A 247 -24.36 -11.65 15.45
C ALA A 247 -25.29 -10.78 14.60
N ALA A 248 -25.42 -11.07 13.30
CA ALA A 248 -26.31 -10.32 12.40
C ALA A 248 -27.79 -10.47 12.81
N TRP A 249 -28.25 -11.69 13.08
CA TRP A 249 -29.63 -11.92 13.53
C TRP A 249 -29.92 -11.27 14.88
N LYS A 250 -29.00 -11.38 15.84
CA LYS A 250 -29.12 -10.69 17.13
C LYS A 250 -29.20 -9.18 16.94
N PHE A 251 -28.33 -8.61 16.11
CA PHE A 251 -28.26 -7.19 15.83
C PHE A 251 -29.59 -6.64 15.28
N VAL A 252 -30.14 -7.27 14.23
CA VAL A 252 -31.39 -6.79 13.61
C VAL A 252 -32.61 -7.06 14.50
N LEU A 253 -32.70 -8.23 15.14
CA LEU A 253 -33.86 -8.53 15.99
C LEU A 253 -33.94 -7.58 17.19
N GLN A 254 -32.82 -7.25 17.84
CA GLN A 254 -32.81 -6.29 18.95
C GLN A 254 -33.35 -4.91 18.56
N ARG A 255 -33.10 -4.48 17.32
CA ARG A 255 -33.57 -3.20 16.77
C ARG A 255 -35.05 -3.21 16.39
N HIS A 256 -35.62 -4.40 16.21
CA HIS A 256 -36.98 -4.63 15.75
C HIS A 256 -37.82 -5.40 16.77
N GLY A 257 -37.70 -5.04 18.05
CA GLY A 257 -38.55 -5.56 19.14
C GLY A 257 -38.34 -7.04 19.46
N ASN A 258 -37.20 -7.62 19.08
CA ASN A 258 -36.88 -9.04 19.15
C ASN A 258 -37.93 -9.94 18.46
N ASN A 259 -38.57 -9.43 17.41
CA ASN A 259 -39.67 -10.11 16.73
C ASN A 259 -39.46 -10.12 15.20
N LEU A 260 -39.48 -11.32 14.60
CA LEU A 260 -39.23 -11.48 13.16
C LEU A 260 -40.34 -10.88 12.30
N GLU A 261 -41.59 -10.97 12.74
CA GLU A 261 -42.71 -10.37 12.02
C GLU A 261 -42.63 -8.84 12.02
N GLN A 262 -42.17 -8.24 13.10
CA GLN A 262 -41.93 -6.81 13.21
C GLN A 262 -40.77 -6.38 12.30
N LEU A 263 -39.64 -7.10 12.34
CA LEU A 263 -38.52 -6.89 11.41
C LEU A 263 -38.99 -6.89 9.95
N ALA A 264 -39.76 -7.91 9.56
CA ALA A 264 -40.25 -8.03 8.19
C ALA A 264 -41.18 -6.88 7.80
N ARG A 265 -42.08 -6.46 8.71
CA ARG A 265 -42.94 -5.28 8.51
C ARG A 265 -42.10 -4.02 8.34
N ASP A 266 -41.13 -3.79 9.22
CA ASP A 266 -40.31 -2.58 9.21
C ASP A 266 -39.45 -2.50 7.95
N TRP A 267 -38.91 -3.62 7.48
CA TRP A 267 -38.17 -3.68 6.22
C TRP A 267 -39.06 -3.69 4.96
N LEU A 268 -40.38 -3.61 5.13
CA LEU A 268 -41.38 -3.66 4.05
C LEU A 268 -41.29 -4.96 3.22
N LEU A 269 -40.84 -6.05 3.84
CA LEU A 269 -40.72 -7.34 3.18
C LEU A 269 -41.98 -8.16 3.39
N ASN A 270 -42.49 -8.74 2.31
CA ASN A 270 -43.55 -9.75 2.38
C ASN A 270 -42.96 -11.13 2.76
N THR A 271 -42.30 -11.20 3.92
CA THR A 271 -41.70 -12.43 4.45
C THR A 271 -42.11 -12.68 5.89
N LYS A 272 -42.32 -13.94 6.24
CA LYS A 272 -42.48 -14.38 7.63
C LYS A 272 -41.38 -15.36 8.07
N THR A 273 -40.36 -15.60 7.22
CA THR A 273 -39.35 -16.62 7.52
C THR A 273 -37.94 -16.18 7.13
N LEU A 274 -36.96 -16.61 7.93
CA LEU A 274 -35.52 -16.45 7.67
C LEU A 274 -35.12 -17.04 6.30
N LYS A 275 -35.83 -18.10 5.86
CA LYS A 275 -35.58 -18.81 4.60
C LYS A 275 -35.72 -17.90 3.38
N HIS A 276 -36.65 -16.94 3.41
CA HIS A 276 -36.86 -16.04 2.27
C HIS A 276 -35.65 -15.11 2.07
N ILE A 277 -35.07 -14.54 3.13
CA ILE A 277 -33.86 -13.71 3.01
C ILE A 277 -32.72 -14.51 2.39
N LYS A 278 -32.51 -15.76 2.84
CA LYS A 278 -31.51 -16.66 2.23
C LYS A 278 -31.81 -16.97 0.76
N GLN A 279 -33.09 -17.09 0.37
CA GLN A 279 -33.49 -17.27 -1.02
C GLN A 279 -33.19 -16.03 -1.88
N LEU A 280 -33.50 -14.83 -1.38
CA LEU A 280 -33.17 -13.57 -2.05
C LEU A 280 -31.66 -13.46 -2.26
N THR A 281 -30.86 -13.72 -1.22
CA THR A 281 -29.38 -13.70 -1.33
C THR A 281 -28.87 -14.68 -2.40
N LYS A 282 -29.40 -15.90 -2.43
CA LYS A 282 -29.01 -16.91 -3.44
C LYS A 282 -29.41 -16.54 -4.87
N ALA A 283 -30.52 -15.82 -5.01
CA ALA A 283 -30.99 -15.30 -6.29
C ALA A 283 -30.28 -13.99 -6.69
N GLU A 284 -29.28 -13.54 -5.92
CA GLU A 284 -28.63 -12.22 -6.09
C GLU A 284 -29.61 -11.04 -6.06
N ILE A 285 -30.76 -11.20 -5.39
CA ILE A 285 -31.74 -10.14 -5.17
C ILE A 285 -31.38 -9.42 -3.87
N THR A 286 -31.01 -8.15 -3.99
CA THR A 286 -30.58 -7.29 -2.90
C THR A 286 -31.75 -6.53 -2.29
N ILE A 287 -31.82 -6.52 -0.96
CA ILE A 287 -32.77 -5.69 -0.21
C ILE A 287 -32.24 -4.26 -0.15
N ILE A 288 -33.07 -3.28 -0.52
CA ILE A 288 -32.69 -1.86 -0.55
C ILE A 288 -33.78 -0.92 0.00
N SER A 289 -34.78 -1.44 0.70
CA SER A 289 -35.74 -0.60 1.41
C SER A 289 -35.04 0.32 2.42
N GLN A 290 -35.51 1.56 2.58
CA GLN A 290 -34.85 2.55 3.46
C GLN A 290 -34.61 2.05 4.89
N PRO A 291 -35.57 1.36 5.55
CA PRO A 291 -35.33 0.82 6.89
C PRO A 291 -34.23 -0.25 6.92
N TYR A 292 -34.18 -1.14 5.93
CA TYR A 292 -33.08 -2.11 5.79
C TYR A 292 -31.73 -1.42 5.57
N LEU A 293 -31.67 -0.40 4.71
CA LEU A 293 -30.44 0.34 4.46
C LEU A 293 -29.91 1.03 5.73
N GLN A 294 -30.80 1.47 6.63
CA GLN A 294 -30.40 2.00 7.93
C GLN A 294 -29.72 0.94 8.81
N ASP A 295 -30.27 -0.27 8.86
CA ASP A 295 -29.68 -1.39 9.60
C ASP A 295 -28.38 -1.86 8.98
N LEU A 296 -28.32 -1.94 7.65
CA LEU A 296 -27.10 -2.28 6.92
C LEU A 296 -25.98 -1.32 7.29
N ARG A 297 -26.22 -0.01 7.24
CA ARG A 297 -25.20 1.00 7.59
C ARG A 297 -24.66 0.80 9.00
N LEU A 298 -25.55 0.65 9.97
CA LEU A 298 -25.16 0.46 11.37
C LEU A 298 -24.44 -0.87 11.61
N PHE A 299 -24.84 -1.95 10.91
CA PHE A 299 -24.16 -3.24 11.00
C PHE A 299 -22.77 -3.19 10.37
N VAL A 300 -22.61 -2.56 9.21
CA VAL A 300 -21.30 -2.36 8.56
C VAL A 300 -20.38 -1.56 9.47
N GLN A 301 -20.88 -0.51 10.13
CA GLN A 301 -20.11 0.29 11.08
C GLN A 301 -19.63 -0.54 12.29
N GLU A 302 -20.51 -1.36 12.89
CA GLU A 302 -20.14 -2.28 13.99
C GLU A 302 -19.09 -3.30 13.53
N TYR A 303 -19.31 -3.91 12.37
CA TYR A 303 -18.41 -4.91 11.80
C TYR A 303 -17.00 -4.34 11.55
N ALA A 304 -16.93 -3.17 10.90
CA ALA A 304 -15.66 -2.48 10.63
C ALA A 304 -14.97 -2.05 11.92
N SER A 305 -15.72 -1.51 12.90
CA SER A 305 -15.19 -1.12 14.21
C SER A 305 -14.56 -2.32 14.93
N ARG A 306 -15.21 -3.48 14.91
CA ARG A 306 -14.67 -4.72 15.46
C ARG A 306 -13.40 -5.16 14.73
N TYR A 307 -13.42 -5.19 13.40
CA TYR A 307 -12.27 -5.58 12.60
C TYR A 307 -11.03 -4.75 12.96
N PHE A 308 -11.12 -3.42 12.86
CA PHE A 308 -9.96 -2.55 13.10
C PHE A 308 -9.50 -2.61 14.57
N MET A 309 -10.43 -2.64 15.53
CA MET A 309 -10.10 -2.78 16.93
C MET A 309 -9.39 -4.11 17.25
N LEU A 310 -9.92 -5.25 16.78
CA LEU A 310 -9.39 -6.58 17.10
C LEU A 310 -8.01 -6.81 16.48
N THR A 311 -7.84 -6.42 15.22
CA THR A 311 -6.56 -6.58 14.51
C THR A 311 -5.48 -5.66 15.10
N ALA A 312 -5.81 -4.41 15.41
CA ALA A 312 -4.91 -3.49 16.09
C ALA A 312 -4.55 -3.98 17.50
N ALA A 313 -5.53 -4.47 18.27
CA ALA A 313 -5.28 -5.02 19.60
C ALA A 313 -4.33 -6.23 19.56
N ALA A 314 -4.49 -7.13 18.57
CA ALA A 314 -3.58 -8.26 18.37
C ALA A 314 -2.14 -7.80 18.09
N ILE A 315 -1.95 -6.77 17.26
CA ILE A 315 -0.63 -6.17 17.00
C ILE A 315 -0.07 -5.52 18.28
N HIS A 316 -0.84 -4.65 18.93
CA HIS A 316 -0.44 -3.89 20.12
C HIS A 316 -0.12 -4.73 21.37
N ARG A 317 -0.50 -6.01 21.39
CA ARG A 317 -0.06 -6.96 22.43
C ARG A 317 1.43 -7.28 22.32
N TYR A 318 1.98 -7.28 21.10
CA TYR A 318 3.36 -7.70 20.84
C TYR A 318 4.25 -6.55 20.37
N ASP A 319 3.66 -5.47 19.86
CA ASP A 319 4.40 -4.29 19.40
C ASP A 319 3.58 -3.01 19.55
N ARG A 320 4.13 -2.04 20.30
CA ARG A 320 3.59 -0.68 20.46
C ARG A 320 4.54 0.39 19.94
N ASN A 321 5.59 -0.02 19.25
CA ASN A 321 6.62 0.84 18.68
C ASN A 321 6.25 1.26 17.26
N HIS A 322 5.73 0.31 16.46
CA HIS A 322 5.50 0.47 15.02
C HIS A 322 4.06 0.84 14.67
N LEU A 323 3.90 1.47 13.50
CA LEU A 323 2.62 1.98 13.00
C LEU A 323 1.71 0.85 12.52
N ILE A 324 0.39 1.04 12.68
CA ILE A 324 -0.63 0.21 12.03
C ILE A 324 -1.06 0.89 10.73
N LEU A 325 -0.83 0.19 9.62
CA LEU A 325 -0.97 0.73 8.27
C LEU A 325 -2.31 0.39 7.60
N GLY A 326 -3.22 -0.29 8.30
CA GLY A 326 -4.54 -0.66 7.78
C GLY A 326 -4.54 -1.92 6.89
N CYS A 327 -5.55 -2.05 6.02
CA CYS A 327 -5.91 -3.30 5.33
C CYS A 327 -5.86 -3.23 3.79
N ARG A 328 -5.01 -2.35 3.24
CA ARG A 328 -4.71 -2.12 1.82
C ARG A 328 -5.97 -2.13 0.96
N PHE A 329 -6.77 -1.07 1.07
CA PHE A 329 -8.03 -0.96 0.35
C PHE A 329 -7.83 -1.01 -1.17
N GLY A 330 -8.42 -2.00 -1.83
CA GLY A 330 -8.40 -2.12 -3.31
C GLY A 330 -9.32 -1.10 -3.99
N LYS A 331 -10.28 -0.57 -3.23
CA LYS A 331 -11.16 0.54 -3.57
C LYS A 331 -11.60 1.29 -2.31
N PRO A 332 -11.93 2.59 -2.40
CA PRO A 332 -12.53 3.30 -1.29
C PRO A 332 -13.75 2.53 -0.78
N PRO A 333 -13.82 2.21 0.53
CA PRO A 333 -14.99 1.55 1.09
C PRO A 333 -16.13 2.56 1.32
N SER A 334 -17.26 2.10 1.87
CA SER A 334 -18.34 2.98 2.31
C SER A 334 -17.92 3.94 3.45
N LYS A 335 -18.72 4.99 3.67
CA LYS A 335 -18.52 5.94 4.78
C LYS A 335 -18.57 5.26 6.15
N GLU A 336 -19.35 4.19 6.28
CA GLU A 336 -19.49 3.40 7.50
C GLU A 336 -18.17 2.70 7.85
N VAL A 337 -17.50 2.09 6.87
CA VAL A 337 -16.17 1.50 7.06
C VAL A 337 -15.14 2.59 7.35
N PHE A 338 -15.16 3.71 6.62
CA PHE A 338 -14.26 4.82 6.88
C PHE A 338 -14.36 5.34 8.32
N SER A 339 -15.55 5.36 8.91
CA SER A 339 -15.75 5.82 10.30
C SER A 339 -15.00 4.98 11.35
N ALA A 340 -14.60 3.75 11.00
CA ALA A 340 -13.80 2.85 11.82
C ALA A 340 -12.28 2.99 11.57
N VAL A 341 -11.88 3.63 10.47
CA VAL A 341 -10.47 3.88 10.10
C VAL A 341 -9.96 5.11 10.86
N LYS A 342 -9.57 4.91 12.12
CA LYS A 342 -9.09 5.97 13.00
C LYS A 342 -8.13 5.43 14.06
N ARG A 343 -7.39 6.34 14.69
CA ARG A 343 -6.56 6.02 15.86
C ARG A 343 -7.43 5.60 17.07
N PRO A 344 -6.94 4.71 17.94
CA PRO A 344 -5.62 4.08 17.92
C PRO A 344 -5.54 2.81 17.05
N TRP A 345 -6.49 2.57 16.15
CA TRP A 345 -6.56 1.33 15.38
C TRP A 345 -5.82 1.38 14.04
N VAL A 346 -5.72 2.58 13.45
CA VAL A 346 -5.02 2.83 12.20
C VAL A 346 -4.26 4.15 12.34
N ASP A 347 -2.96 4.12 12.05
CA ASP A 347 -2.09 5.31 12.05
C ASP A 347 -1.91 5.90 10.65
N VAL A 348 -1.89 5.02 9.64
CA VAL A 348 -1.73 5.35 8.21
C VAL A 348 -2.75 4.55 7.41
N VAL A 349 -3.46 5.19 6.48
CA VAL A 349 -4.39 4.52 5.58
C VAL A 349 -3.64 3.97 4.38
N SER A 350 -3.63 2.65 4.25
CA SER A 350 -3.14 1.97 3.03
C SER A 350 -4.23 1.88 1.96
N ALA A 351 -3.92 2.32 0.75
CA ALA A 351 -4.81 2.25 -0.40
C ALA A 351 -4.06 1.75 -1.63
N ASN A 352 -4.59 0.75 -2.32
CA ASN A 352 -4.08 0.33 -3.63
C ASN A 352 -4.72 1.18 -4.73
N ASN A 353 -3.95 1.56 -5.74
CA ASN A 353 -4.44 2.33 -6.87
C ASN A 353 -3.86 1.86 -8.21
N TYR A 354 -4.72 1.34 -9.08
CA TYR A 354 -4.41 0.99 -10.47
C TYR A 354 -5.17 1.89 -11.48
N ARG A 355 -5.42 3.15 -11.10
CA ARG A 355 -6.10 4.16 -11.94
C ARG A 355 -5.20 5.37 -12.16
N TYR A 356 -5.38 6.07 -13.28
CA TYR A 356 -4.61 7.28 -13.57
C TYR A 356 -5.01 8.47 -12.67
N ASP A 357 -6.19 8.46 -12.06
CA ASP A 357 -6.69 9.52 -11.17
C ASP A 357 -6.13 9.42 -9.74
N MET A 358 -4.85 9.05 -9.61
CA MET A 358 -4.23 8.69 -8.34
C MET A 358 -4.38 9.77 -7.27
N TYR A 359 -4.19 11.06 -7.62
CA TYR A 359 -4.37 12.17 -6.69
C TYR A 359 -5.80 12.18 -6.09
N ASN A 360 -6.83 12.22 -6.95
CA ASN A 360 -8.22 12.29 -6.52
C ASN A 360 -8.61 11.07 -5.70
N ARG A 361 -8.10 9.89 -6.06
CA ARG A 361 -8.36 8.69 -5.30
C ARG A 361 -7.72 8.72 -3.91
N MET A 362 -6.49 9.22 -3.77
CA MET A 362 -5.87 9.43 -2.47
C MET A 362 -6.63 10.48 -1.65
N ASP A 363 -7.16 11.51 -2.30
CA ASP A 363 -7.97 12.55 -1.65
C ASP A 363 -9.26 11.97 -1.05
N ILE A 364 -9.93 11.02 -1.71
CA ILE A 364 -11.07 10.31 -1.10
C ILE A 364 -10.69 9.70 0.26
N TYR A 365 -9.56 8.99 0.35
CA TYR A 365 -9.12 8.40 1.62
C TYR A 365 -8.75 9.47 2.65
N TYR A 366 -8.05 10.52 2.21
CA TYR A 366 -7.58 11.58 3.08
C TYR A 366 -8.72 12.43 3.64
N GLN A 367 -9.67 12.86 2.81
CA GLN A 367 -10.86 13.60 3.26
C GLN A 367 -11.79 12.75 4.15
N SER A 368 -11.83 11.43 3.94
CA SER A 368 -12.69 10.55 4.74
C SER A 368 -12.12 10.24 6.14
N THR A 369 -10.81 10.40 6.35
CA THR A 369 -10.13 9.91 7.57
C THR A 369 -9.24 10.96 8.25
N HIS A 370 -8.75 11.96 7.51
CA HIS A 370 -7.72 12.92 7.89
C HIS A 370 -6.41 12.29 8.39
N LEU A 371 -6.20 11.01 8.10
CA LEU A 371 -4.97 10.28 8.39
C LEU A 371 -4.01 10.33 7.20
N PRO A 372 -2.69 10.21 7.43
CA PRO A 372 -1.74 10.03 6.33
C PRO A 372 -2.10 8.80 5.47
N VAL A 373 -1.90 8.90 4.17
CA VAL A 373 -2.23 7.87 3.18
C VAL A 373 -0.95 7.33 2.56
N LEU A 374 -0.81 6.01 2.50
CA LEU A 374 0.23 5.32 1.76
C LEU A 374 -0.41 4.63 0.55
N ASN A 375 0.04 4.94 -0.68
CA ASN A 375 -0.38 4.15 -1.83
C ASN A 375 0.37 2.81 -1.84
N THR A 376 -0.32 1.72 -1.56
CA THR A 376 0.28 0.43 -1.23
C THR A 376 0.35 -0.57 -2.38
N GLU A 377 -0.18 -0.22 -3.54
CA GLU A 377 0.09 -0.86 -4.84
C GLU A 377 -0.24 0.11 -5.96
N PHE A 378 0.69 0.25 -6.91
CA PHE A 378 0.42 0.90 -8.17
C PHE A 378 1.34 0.34 -9.24
N SER A 379 0.81 0.19 -10.45
CA SER A 379 1.61 0.00 -11.65
C SER A 379 0.83 0.48 -12.86
N TRP A 380 1.51 1.27 -13.69
CA TRP A 380 0.94 1.74 -14.94
C TRP A 380 0.86 0.64 -16.01
N GLY A 381 1.36 -0.58 -15.76
CA GLY A 381 1.13 -1.72 -16.66
C GLY A 381 -0.35 -2.11 -16.82
N HIS A 382 -1.24 -1.61 -15.95
CA HIS A 382 -2.68 -1.86 -16.05
C HIS A 382 -3.30 -1.18 -17.29
N ASN A 383 -4.24 -1.86 -17.95
CA ASN A 383 -4.82 -1.40 -19.23
C ASN A 383 -5.49 -0.02 -19.16
N VAL A 384 -5.95 0.39 -17.98
CA VAL A 384 -6.49 1.75 -17.74
C VAL A 384 -5.51 2.85 -18.15
N PHE A 385 -4.20 2.62 -18.05
CA PHE A 385 -3.17 3.60 -18.45
C PHE A 385 -2.89 3.60 -19.95
N SER A 386 -3.19 2.51 -20.67
CA SER A 386 -2.89 2.37 -22.10
C SER A 386 -4.10 2.56 -23.02
N GLN A 387 -5.32 2.47 -22.49
CA GLN A 387 -6.57 2.49 -23.28
C GLN A 387 -7.39 3.78 -23.15
N HIS A 388 -7.17 4.60 -22.14
CA HIS A 388 -8.00 5.78 -21.88
C HIS A 388 -7.24 7.06 -22.22
N LEU A 389 -7.88 7.91 -23.02
CA LEU A 389 -7.60 9.35 -23.04
C LEU A 389 -8.14 9.95 -21.73
N LEU A 390 -7.40 10.84 -21.09
CA LEU A 390 -7.96 11.65 -20.00
C LEU A 390 -9.11 12.50 -20.57
N ALA A 391 -10.11 12.84 -19.75
CA ALA A 391 -11.36 13.48 -20.21
C ALA A 391 -11.18 14.81 -20.98
N GLU A 392 -10.00 15.44 -20.84
CA GLU A 392 -9.62 16.71 -21.44
C GLU A 392 -8.51 16.57 -22.50
N GLU A 393 -8.08 15.34 -22.81
CA GLU A 393 -7.00 15.10 -23.78
C GLU A 393 -7.53 15.10 -25.22
N ALA A 394 -6.83 15.85 -26.08
CA ALA A 394 -6.97 15.71 -27.52
C ALA A 394 -6.60 14.28 -27.94
N ILE A 395 -7.24 13.79 -29.02
CA ILE A 395 -6.83 12.54 -29.64
C ILE A 395 -5.35 12.68 -30.01
N ASP A 396 -4.53 11.77 -29.49
CA ASP A 396 -3.09 11.70 -29.77
C ASP A 396 -2.75 10.41 -30.52
N ASP A 397 -1.64 10.44 -31.27
CA ASP A 397 -1.15 9.29 -32.04
C ASP A 397 -0.21 8.39 -31.22
N LEU A 398 -0.24 8.46 -29.88
CA LEU A 398 0.63 7.65 -29.03
C LEU A 398 0.27 6.17 -29.12
N SER A 399 1.30 5.33 -29.23
CA SER A 399 1.15 3.89 -29.03
C SER A 399 0.63 3.59 -27.62
N PRO A 400 0.00 2.42 -27.39
CA PRO A 400 -0.45 2.02 -26.06
C PRO A 400 0.65 2.07 -24.99
N THR A 401 1.90 1.78 -25.37
CA THR A 401 3.06 1.85 -24.46
C THR A 401 3.45 3.28 -24.14
N GLU A 402 3.50 4.18 -25.12
CA GLU A 402 3.81 5.60 -24.88
C GLU A 402 2.72 6.26 -24.01
N ARG A 403 1.45 5.96 -24.30
CA ARG A 403 0.31 6.42 -23.48
C ARG A 403 0.41 5.92 -22.05
N MET A 404 0.72 4.63 -21.88
CA MET A 404 0.92 4.02 -20.57
C MET A 404 2.00 4.76 -19.76
N LEU A 405 3.14 5.05 -20.37
CA LEU A 405 4.25 5.75 -19.72
C LEU A 405 3.89 7.20 -19.39
N ARG A 406 3.30 7.94 -20.33
CA ARG A 406 2.83 9.32 -20.11
C ARG A 406 1.83 9.39 -18.96
N ASN A 407 0.79 8.55 -19.02
CA ASN A 407 -0.26 8.54 -18.01
C ASN A 407 0.33 8.12 -16.65
N GLY A 408 1.19 7.10 -16.63
CA GLY A 408 1.88 6.68 -15.43
C GLY A 408 2.74 7.78 -14.79
N GLU A 409 3.53 8.48 -15.60
CA GLU A 409 4.36 9.61 -15.17
C GLU A 409 3.51 10.74 -14.59
N ASN A 410 2.51 11.21 -15.35
CA ASN A 410 1.64 12.31 -14.95
C ASN A 410 0.86 11.98 -13.69
N SER A 411 0.29 10.77 -13.60
CA SER A 411 -0.47 10.32 -12.43
C SER A 411 0.38 10.26 -11.18
N LEU A 412 1.60 9.71 -11.26
CA LEU A 412 2.48 9.64 -10.11
C LEU A 412 3.00 11.03 -9.74
N ALA A 413 3.48 11.82 -10.70
CA ALA A 413 3.97 13.18 -10.46
C ALA A 413 2.91 14.07 -9.79
N LEU A 414 1.66 14.00 -10.26
CA LEU A 414 0.55 14.71 -9.64
C LEU A 414 0.26 14.17 -8.24
N ALA A 415 0.19 12.85 -8.04
CA ALA A 415 -0.09 12.28 -6.72
C ALA A 415 0.98 12.64 -5.68
N LEU A 416 2.24 12.79 -6.08
CA LEU A 416 3.33 13.21 -5.19
C LEU A 416 3.10 14.60 -4.56
N THR A 417 2.25 15.44 -5.16
CA THR A 417 1.90 16.75 -4.61
C THR A 417 0.88 16.67 -3.47
N HIS A 418 0.13 15.57 -3.37
CA HIS A 418 -1.03 15.42 -2.48
C HIS A 418 -0.65 15.49 -0.99
N PRO A 419 -1.20 16.42 -0.18
CA PRO A 419 -0.73 16.71 1.18
C PRO A 419 -0.88 15.55 2.17
N GLY A 420 -1.81 14.63 1.92
CA GLY A 420 -1.97 13.41 2.73
C GLY A 420 -1.06 12.24 2.33
N LEU A 421 -0.42 12.26 1.14
CA LEU A 421 0.32 11.10 0.62
C LEU A 421 1.73 11.04 1.23
N VAL A 422 2.03 10.01 2.02
CA VAL A 422 3.36 9.83 2.67
C VAL A 422 4.33 8.96 1.89
N GLY A 423 3.87 8.38 0.77
CA GLY A 423 4.69 7.57 -0.10
C GLY A 423 3.88 6.64 -0.99
N TYR A 424 4.59 5.74 -1.69
CA TYR A 424 3.97 4.71 -2.51
C TYR A 424 4.78 3.42 -2.56
N THR A 425 4.16 2.32 -3.00
CA THR A 425 4.85 1.11 -3.45
C THR A 425 4.48 0.73 -4.87
N TRP A 426 5.48 0.48 -5.70
CA TRP A 426 5.30 -0.14 -7.01
C TRP A 426 4.86 -1.60 -6.87
N TYR A 427 3.83 -2.01 -7.62
CA TYR A 427 3.46 -3.40 -7.82
C TYR A 427 3.91 -3.84 -9.22
N ARG A 428 5.08 -4.46 -9.35
CA ARG A 428 5.78 -5.30 -8.35
C ARG A 428 7.25 -5.54 -8.72
N TRP A 429 7.99 -6.28 -7.90
CA TRP A 429 9.39 -6.64 -8.20
C TRP A 429 9.56 -7.37 -9.54
N VAL A 430 8.88 -8.50 -9.70
CA VAL A 430 9.03 -9.39 -10.86
C VAL A 430 7.70 -9.61 -11.57
N ASP A 431 7.72 -9.75 -12.89
CA ASP A 431 6.56 -10.13 -13.69
C ASP A 431 5.92 -11.45 -13.24
N LEU A 432 4.61 -11.58 -13.48
CA LEU A 432 3.90 -12.85 -13.42
C LEU A 432 3.88 -13.53 -14.78
N SER A 433 3.80 -14.85 -14.79
CA SER A 433 3.67 -15.66 -16.01
C SER A 433 2.44 -15.33 -16.85
N SER A 434 1.43 -14.68 -16.26
CA SER A 434 0.24 -14.19 -16.97
C SER A 434 0.49 -12.93 -17.79
N TYR A 435 1.55 -12.17 -17.52
CA TYR A 435 1.85 -10.93 -18.22
C TYR A 435 2.49 -11.22 -19.57
N LYS A 436 2.03 -10.52 -20.61
CA LYS A 436 2.49 -10.70 -21.98
C LYS A 436 3.10 -9.38 -22.46
N PRO A 437 4.35 -9.39 -22.96
CA PRO A 437 4.94 -8.24 -23.63
C PRO A 437 4.01 -7.66 -24.73
N PRO A 438 4.05 -6.36 -25.02
CA PRO A 438 5.08 -5.40 -24.60
C PRO A 438 4.84 -4.74 -23.22
N ILE A 439 3.70 -4.97 -22.57
CA ILE A 439 3.34 -4.34 -21.29
C ILE A 439 3.63 -5.31 -20.15
N SER A 440 4.59 -4.94 -19.30
CA SER A 440 4.95 -5.67 -18.08
C SER A 440 4.44 -4.93 -16.84
N HIS A 441 4.51 -5.58 -15.68
CA HIS A 441 4.25 -4.93 -14.39
C HIS A 441 5.45 -5.00 -13.44
N GLY A 442 6.35 -5.96 -13.65
CA GLY A 442 7.57 -6.14 -12.88
C GLY A 442 8.61 -5.06 -13.15
N LEU A 443 9.41 -4.72 -12.15
CA LEU A 443 10.67 -4.01 -12.37
C LEU A 443 11.73 -4.92 -13.03
N VAL A 444 11.60 -6.23 -12.87
CA VAL A 444 12.35 -7.24 -13.61
C VAL A 444 11.40 -8.24 -14.27
N ASN A 445 11.83 -8.82 -15.38
CA ASN A 445 11.12 -9.92 -16.02
C ASN A 445 11.42 -11.26 -15.32
N LEU A 446 10.80 -12.35 -15.81
CA LEU A 446 11.02 -13.69 -15.29
C LEU A 446 12.46 -14.21 -15.46
N GLN A 447 13.28 -13.56 -16.30
CA GLN A 447 14.71 -13.85 -16.48
C GLN A 447 15.60 -13.06 -15.50
N ASP A 448 15.02 -12.33 -14.55
CA ASP A 448 15.71 -11.44 -13.60
C ASP A 448 16.45 -10.27 -14.29
N GLU A 449 15.98 -9.87 -15.46
CA GLU A 449 16.52 -8.74 -16.21
C GLU A 449 15.63 -7.50 -16.05
N PRO A 450 16.20 -6.30 -15.84
CA PRO A 450 15.43 -5.08 -15.63
C PRO A 450 14.49 -4.73 -16.80
N ASN A 451 13.24 -4.42 -16.47
CA ASN A 451 12.27 -3.87 -17.41
C ASN A 451 12.48 -2.36 -17.53
N ARG A 452 13.37 -1.95 -18.44
CA ARG A 452 13.81 -0.54 -18.59
C ARG A 452 12.70 0.48 -18.84
N LEU A 453 11.61 0.06 -19.48
CA LEU A 453 10.41 0.89 -19.66
C LEU A 453 9.87 1.43 -18.33
N HIS A 454 9.94 0.64 -17.26
CA HIS A 454 9.52 1.06 -15.92
C HIS A 454 10.69 1.66 -15.15
N THR A 455 11.84 0.98 -15.11
CA THR A 455 12.93 1.37 -14.21
C THR A 455 13.52 2.72 -14.56
N ASP A 456 13.67 3.06 -15.84
CA ASP A 456 14.32 4.32 -16.24
C ASP A 456 13.41 5.52 -15.87
N LEU A 457 12.11 5.40 -16.15
CA LEU A 457 11.12 6.42 -15.81
C LEU A 457 10.95 6.58 -14.29
N LEU A 458 10.84 5.46 -13.55
CA LEU A 458 10.77 5.48 -12.08
C LEU A 458 12.04 6.06 -11.46
N THR A 459 13.23 5.77 -12.03
CA THR A 459 14.49 6.34 -11.54
C THR A 459 14.47 7.87 -11.62
N ASN A 460 13.99 8.42 -12.73
CA ASN A 460 13.86 9.87 -12.93
C ASN A 460 12.78 10.51 -12.04
N LEU A 461 11.63 9.84 -11.84
CA LEU A 461 10.59 10.36 -10.95
C LEU A 461 11.02 10.31 -9.49
N ASN A 462 11.65 9.20 -9.07
CA ASN A 462 12.11 9.01 -7.71
C ASN A 462 13.20 9.98 -7.29
N SER A 463 14.07 10.42 -8.22
CA SER A 463 15.09 11.43 -7.93
C SER A 463 14.51 12.82 -7.65
N LYS A 464 13.28 13.08 -8.07
CA LYS A 464 12.56 14.35 -7.90
C LYS A 464 11.41 14.27 -6.89
N ALA A 465 11.04 13.07 -6.45
CA ALA A 465 9.82 12.85 -5.68
C ALA A 465 9.77 13.65 -4.37
N GLU A 466 10.88 13.74 -3.65
CA GLU A 466 10.98 14.51 -2.41
C GLU A 466 10.87 16.01 -2.69
N THR A 467 11.53 16.50 -3.74
CA THR A 467 11.42 17.91 -4.18
C THR A 467 9.99 18.27 -4.56
N ILE A 468 9.28 17.42 -5.32
CA ILE A 468 7.87 17.62 -5.68
C ILE A 468 6.99 17.69 -4.43
N ALA A 469 7.19 16.76 -3.50
CA ALA A 469 6.43 16.69 -2.25
C ALA A 469 6.67 17.91 -1.34
N VAL A 470 7.89 18.45 -1.30
CA VAL A 470 8.23 19.65 -0.50
C VAL A 470 7.69 20.93 -1.13
N SER A 471 7.76 21.05 -2.46
CA SER A 471 7.39 22.28 -3.19
C SER A 471 5.87 22.48 -3.31
N SER A 472 5.09 21.40 -3.40
CA SER A 472 3.63 21.47 -3.53
C SER A 472 2.92 22.06 -2.32
N SER A 473 3.61 22.16 -1.19
CA SER A 473 3.05 22.65 0.07
C SER A 473 3.06 24.20 0.18
N ASN A 474 3.37 24.90 -0.92
CA ASN A 474 3.46 26.37 -1.00
C ASN A 474 2.25 27.06 -1.66
N ASN A 475 1.23 26.30 -2.11
CA ASN A 475 0.04 26.85 -2.77
C ASN A 475 -1.21 26.73 -1.89
#